data_AF-A0A6L4ZIK8-F1
#
_entry.id   AF-A0A6L4ZIK8-F1
#
_cell.length_a   1.000
_cell.length_b   1.000
_cell.length_c   1.000
_cell.angle_alpha   90.00
_cell.angle_beta   90.00
_cell.angle_gamma   90.00
#
_symmetry.space_group_name_H-M   'P 1'
#
loop_
_entity.id
_entity.type
_entity.pdbx_description
1 polymer ?
#
loop_
_entity_poly.entity_id
_entity_poly.type
_entity_poly.pdbx_seq_one_letter_code
_entity_poly.pdbx_strand_id
1 'polypeptide(L)'
;MHTEIDNREKKLLQQATEWRLISLLFECPKDDWKQKVKELAKEVNDLDLKIAAEMAQKEATEGLYHSILGPGGPAPAREISYSGGWTQAGYLMSELGSYYQAFSYQPDTKETVDHISVETGFISYLSLKEAYALACEAEEETQITSQAAKQFIDQHLSLIAEPLAG
;
A
#
# COMPACT_ATOMS: atom_id res chain seq x y z
N MET A 1 17.81 -24.41 5.99
CA MET A 1 17.47 -23.59 7.18
C MET A 1 18.02 -22.17 7.10
N HIS A 2 19.31 -21.87 7.38
CA HIS A 2 19.81 -20.48 7.38
C HIS A 2 19.64 -19.75 6.03
N THR A 3 19.94 -20.41 4.91
CA THR A 3 19.76 -19.85 3.56
C THR A 3 18.29 -19.65 3.16
N GLU A 4 17.36 -20.44 3.71
CA GLU A 4 15.93 -20.32 3.39
C GLU A 4 15.28 -19.15 4.13
N ILE A 5 15.71 -18.91 5.37
CA ILE A 5 15.29 -17.75 6.17
C ILE A 5 15.79 -16.46 5.51
N ASP A 6 17.07 -16.41 5.14
CA ASP A 6 17.67 -15.27 4.41
C ASP A 6 16.94 -14.99 3.08
N ASN A 7 16.56 -16.03 2.34
CA ASN A 7 15.78 -15.87 1.11
C ASN A 7 14.35 -15.35 1.37
N ARG A 8 13.69 -15.80 2.45
CA ARG A 8 12.36 -15.32 2.82
C ARG A 8 12.41 -13.87 3.28
N GLU A 9 13.38 -13.50 4.10
CA GLU A 9 13.58 -12.12 4.56
C GLU A 9 13.80 -11.18 3.37
N LYS A 10 14.69 -11.54 2.44
CA LYS A 10 14.90 -10.77 1.19
C LYS A 10 13.62 -10.60 0.39
N LYS A 11 12.81 -11.65 0.28
CA LYS A 11 11.52 -11.58 -0.41
C LYS A 11 10.56 -10.61 0.29
N LEU A 12 10.50 -10.62 1.61
CA LEU A 12 9.64 -9.72 2.38
C LEU A 12 10.08 -8.26 2.26
N LEU A 13 11.40 -8.00 2.26
CA LEU A 13 11.96 -6.66 2.01
C LEU A 13 11.65 -6.17 0.59
N GLN A 14 11.71 -7.08 -0.39
CA GLN A 14 11.33 -6.78 -1.77
C GLN A 14 9.84 -6.41 -1.86
N GLN A 15 8.97 -7.20 -1.24
CA GLN A 15 7.53 -6.94 -1.17
C GLN A 15 7.23 -5.62 -0.47
N ALA A 16 7.91 -5.32 0.64
CA ALA A 16 7.75 -4.05 1.34
C ALA A 16 8.08 -2.86 0.43
N THR A 17 9.15 -2.97 -0.34
CA THR A 17 9.58 -1.94 -1.31
C THR A 17 8.55 -1.76 -2.44
N GLU A 18 8.08 -2.85 -3.02
CA GLU A 18 7.07 -2.85 -4.09
C GLU A 18 5.75 -2.22 -3.63
N TRP A 19 5.22 -2.67 -2.49
CA TRP A 19 4.01 -2.09 -1.92
C TRP A 19 4.17 -0.62 -1.53
N ARG A 20 5.36 -0.20 -1.06
CA ARG A 20 5.60 1.22 -0.79
C ARG A 20 5.61 2.04 -2.07
N LEU A 21 6.14 1.51 -3.17
CA LEU A 21 6.13 2.20 -4.45
C LEU A 21 4.72 2.32 -5.01
N ILE A 22 3.92 1.25 -4.93
CA ILE A 22 2.49 1.31 -5.27
C ILE A 22 1.79 2.40 -4.45
N SER A 23 2.02 2.42 -3.14
CA SER A 23 1.50 3.44 -2.23
C SER A 23 1.86 4.86 -2.69
N LEU A 24 3.14 5.12 -3.00
CA LEU A 24 3.58 6.41 -3.53
C LEU A 24 2.89 6.77 -4.86
N LEU A 25 2.70 5.81 -5.77
CA LEU A 25 2.09 6.08 -7.07
C LEU A 25 0.63 6.53 -6.97
N PHE A 26 -0.04 6.19 -5.87
CA PHE A 26 -1.38 6.68 -5.54
C PHE A 26 -1.39 7.90 -4.61
N GLU A 27 -0.25 8.49 -4.25
CA GLU A 27 -0.21 9.77 -3.54
C GLU A 27 -0.26 10.95 -4.53
N CYS A 28 -0.83 12.08 -4.10
CA CYS A 28 -0.83 13.30 -4.89
C CYS A 28 0.62 13.76 -5.16
N PRO A 29 1.03 14.02 -6.42
CA PRO A 29 2.41 14.33 -6.77
C PRO A 29 2.78 15.77 -6.36
N LYS A 30 3.16 15.93 -5.10
CA LYS A 30 3.54 17.19 -4.44
C LYS A 30 4.94 17.14 -3.85
N ASP A 31 5.50 18.29 -3.54
CA ASP A 31 6.77 18.43 -2.81
C ASP A 31 7.91 17.55 -3.41
N ASP A 32 8.46 16.62 -2.63
CA ASP A 32 9.56 15.73 -2.99
C ASP A 32 9.09 14.37 -3.56
N TRP A 33 7.79 14.21 -3.85
CA TRP A 33 7.19 12.97 -4.34
C TRP A 33 7.95 12.36 -5.52
N LYS A 34 8.31 13.17 -6.52
CA LYS A 34 8.99 12.69 -7.73
C LYS A 34 10.35 12.07 -7.40
N GLN A 35 11.07 12.66 -6.44
CA GLN A 35 12.36 12.15 -5.99
C GLN A 35 12.17 10.86 -5.18
N LYS A 36 11.16 10.77 -4.31
CA LYS A 36 10.82 9.55 -3.57
C LYS A 36 10.49 8.37 -4.50
N VAL A 37 9.63 8.59 -5.49
CA VAL A 37 9.29 7.58 -6.52
C VAL A 37 10.54 7.13 -7.26
N LYS A 38 11.38 8.07 -7.70
CA LYS A 38 12.61 7.77 -8.41
C LYS A 38 13.58 6.91 -7.60
N GLU A 39 13.80 7.25 -6.33
CA GLU A 39 14.74 6.50 -5.48
C GLU A 39 14.20 5.11 -5.18
N LEU A 40 12.92 4.99 -4.83
CA LEU A 40 12.34 3.70 -4.49
C LEU A 40 12.23 2.76 -5.69
N ALA A 41 11.98 3.28 -6.90
CA ALA A 41 11.94 2.49 -8.13
C ALA A 41 13.27 1.80 -8.47
N LYS A 42 14.41 2.29 -7.95
CA LYS A 42 15.72 1.62 -8.15
C LYS A 42 15.82 0.31 -7.39
N GLU A 43 15.12 0.21 -6.26
CA GLU A 43 15.15 -0.94 -5.35
C GLU A 43 14.08 -1.99 -5.71
N VAL A 44 13.14 -1.66 -6.58
CA VAL A 44 12.13 -2.60 -7.06
C VAL A 44 12.73 -3.55 -8.11
N ASN A 45 12.24 -4.78 -8.18
CA ASN A 45 12.63 -5.75 -9.21
C ASN A 45 11.56 -5.93 -10.29
N ASP A 46 10.30 -5.71 -9.93
CA ASP A 46 9.17 -5.76 -10.86
C ASP A 46 9.31 -4.73 -12.00
N LEU A 47 9.23 -5.22 -13.24
CA LEU A 47 9.47 -4.40 -14.43
C LEU A 47 8.27 -3.49 -14.74
N ASP A 48 7.06 -3.98 -14.57
CA ASP A 48 5.85 -3.22 -14.86
C ASP A 48 5.70 -2.06 -13.87
N LEU A 49 6.03 -2.29 -12.60
CA LEU A 49 6.03 -1.26 -11.57
C LEU A 49 7.12 -0.20 -11.81
N LYS A 50 8.29 -0.59 -12.34
CA LYS A 50 9.31 0.37 -12.80
C LYS A 50 8.80 1.23 -13.94
N ILE A 51 8.17 0.62 -14.94
CA ILE A 51 7.58 1.35 -16.07
C ILE A 51 6.52 2.32 -15.57
N ALA A 52 5.63 1.87 -14.68
CA ALA A 52 4.62 2.72 -14.06
C ALA A 52 5.26 3.92 -13.32
N ALA A 53 6.32 3.67 -12.54
CA ALA A 53 7.06 4.73 -11.86
C ALA A 53 7.73 5.72 -12.81
N GLU A 54 8.28 5.26 -13.94
CA GLU A 54 8.86 6.14 -14.96
C GLU A 54 7.81 6.98 -15.67
N MET A 55 6.66 6.40 -16.01
CA MET A 55 5.54 7.10 -16.64
C MET A 55 4.96 8.14 -15.68
N ALA A 56 4.70 7.76 -14.44
CA ALA A 56 4.18 8.66 -13.42
C ALA A 56 5.12 9.86 -13.20
N GLN A 57 6.44 9.65 -13.17
CA GLN A 57 7.40 10.76 -13.07
C GLN A 57 7.37 11.73 -14.26
N LYS A 58 6.93 11.30 -15.44
CA LYS A 58 6.83 12.13 -16.66
C LYS A 58 5.50 12.85 -16.76
N GLU A 59 4.41 12.19 -16.37
CA GLU A 59 3.05 12.61 -16.71
C GLU A 59 2.22 13.05 -15.50
N ALA A 60 2.52 12.54 -14.30
CA ALA A 60 1.72 12.84 -13.13
C ALA A 60 1.85 14.31 -12.72
N THR A 61 0.69 14.93 -12.50
CA THR A 61 0.55 16.29 -11.98
C THR A 61 -0.56 16.29 -10.94
N GLU A 62 -0.58 17.29 -10.05
CA GLU A 62 -1.68 17.43 -9.08
C GLU A 62 -3.05 17.51 -9.77
N GLY A 63 -3.12 18.21 -10.91
CA GLY A 63 -4.34 18.34 -11.70
C GLY A 63 -4.81 17.00 -12.26
N LEU A 64 -3.89 16.22 -12.84
CA LEU A 64 -4.21 14.88 -13.35
C LEU A 64 -4.66 13.96 -12.23
N TYR A 65 -3.93 13.96 -11.09
CA TYR A 65 -4.28 13.22 -9.89
C TYR A 65 -5.72 13.52 -9.45
N HIS A 66 -6.06 14.78 -9.21
CA HIS A 66 -7.39 15.15 -8.75
C HIS A 66 -8.49 14.86 -9.79
N SER A 67 -8.17 14.95 -11.09
CA SER A 67 -9.13 14.65 -12.16
C SER A 67 -9.46 13.16 -12.30
N ILE A 68 -8.51 12.28 -11.97
CA ILE A 68 -8.65 10.82 -12.10
C ILE A 68 -9.05 10.19 -10.77
N LEU A 69 -8.26 10.45 -9.73
CA LEU A 69 -8.32 9.79 -8.42
C LEU A 69 -9.10 10.57 -7.35
N GLY A 70 -9.50 11.81 -7.64
CA GLY A 70 -10.27 12.64 -6.71
C GLY A 70 -11.71 12.13 -6.49
N PRO A 71 -12.45 12.67 -5.51
CA PRO A 71 -13.79 12.20 -5.10
C PRO A 71 -14.90 12.22 -6.18
N GLY A 72 -14.64 12.82 -7.34
CA GLY A 72 -15.55 12.80 -8.50
C GLY A 72 -14.86 12.41 -9.79
N GLY A 73 -13.64 11.88 -9.73
CA GLY A 73 -12.93 11.35 -10.88
C GLY A 73 -13.47 9.98 -11.30
N PRO A 74 -13.09 9.50 -12.49
CA PRO A 74 -13.50 8.20 -13.00
C PRO A 74 -12.97 7.01 -12.18
N ALA A 75 -11.92 7.20 -11.38
CA ALA A 75 -11.28 6.14 -10.60
C ALA A 75 -10.94 6.62 -9.18
N PRO A 76 -11.95 6.95 -8.33
CA PRO A 76 -11.68 7.51 -7.00
C PRO A 76 -10.77 6.60 -6.17
N ALA A 77 -9.74 7.14 -5.54
CA ALA A 77 -8.75 6.34 -4.81
C ALA A 77 -9.19 5.87 -3.41
N ARG A 78 -10.51 5.75 -3.17
CA ARG A 78 -11.12 5.51 -1.86
C ARG A 78 -11.90 4.20 -1.87
N GLU A 79 -11.64 3.30 -0.93
CA GLU A 79 -12.34 2.00 -0.86
C GLU A 79 -13.87 2.17 -0.79
N ILE A 80 -14.35 3.15 0.00
CA ILE A 80 -15.79 3.41 0.17
C ILE A 80 -16.51 3.74 -1.15
N SER A 81 -15.80 4.20 -2.17
CA SER A 81 -16.36 4.45 -3.50
C SER A 81 -16.78 3.15 -4.22
N TYR A 82 -16.28 1.99 -3.76
CA TYR A 82 -16.50 0.68 -4.35
C TYR A 82 -17.28 -0.29 -3.43
N SER A 83 -17.34 -0.02 -2.12
CA SER A 83 -17.97 -0.91 -1.11
C SER A 83 -19.52 -0.97 -1.13
N GLY A 84 -20.18 -0.63 -2.25
CA GLY A 84 -21.61 -0.86 -2.44
C GLY A 84 -22.58 0.06 -1.67
N GLY A 85 -22.09 1.09 -0.96
CA GLY A 85 -22.93 2.17 -0.42
C GLY A 85 -22.37 2.91 0.81
N TRP A 86 -22.69 4.19 0.92
CA TRP A 86 -22.23 5.11 1.99
C TRP A 86 -22.73 4.76 3.40
N THR A 87 -23.71 3.88 3.53
CA THR A 87 -24.32 3.50 4.82
C THR A 87 -23.37 2.74 5.74
N GLN A 88 -22.26 2.22 5.21
CA GLN A 88 -21.24 1.49 5.98
C GLN A 88 -19.95 2.27 6.21
N ALA A 89 -19.88 3.54 5.79
CA ALA A 89 -18.64 4.33 5.89
C ALA A 89 -18.06 4.37 7.31
N GLY A 90 -18.91 4.54 8.34
CA GLY A 90 -18.45 4.55 9.73
C GLY A 90 -17.89 3.21 10.21
N TYR A 91 -18.46 2.09 9.74
CA TYR A 91 -17.95 0.75 10.03
C TYR A 91 -16.58 0.55 9.38
N LEU A 92 -16.47 0.87 8.09
CA LEU A 92 -15.21 0.76 7.35
C LEU A 92 -14.08 1.57 7.99
N MET A 93 -14.34 2.85 8.33
CA MET A 93 -13.31 3.69 8.97
C MET A 93 -12.88 3.11 10.32
N SER A 94 -13.81 2.55 11.10
CA SER A 94 -13.52 1.95 12.40
C SER A 94 -12.72 0.65 12.26
N GLU A 95 -13.03 -0.16 11.26
CA GLU A 95 -12.34 -1.41 10.96
C GLU A 95 -10.90 -1.16 10.52
N LEU A 96 -10.70 -0.28 9.52
CA LEU A 96 -9.36 0.13 9.06
C LEU A 96 -8.54 0.77 10.20
N GLY A 97 -9.17 1.65 10.98
CA GLY A 97 -8.54 2.25 12.16
C GLY A 97 -8.08 1.20 13.18
N SER A 98 -8.86 0.12 13.36
CA SER A 98 -8.51 -0.99 14.26
C SER A 98 -7.32 -1.79 13.74
N TYR A 99 -7.25 -2.07 12.42
CA TYR A 99 -6.07 -2.68 11.80
C TYR A 99 -4.81 -1.83 12.02
N TYR A 100 -4.88 -0.54 11.72
CA TYR A 100 -3.72 0.34 11.84
C TYR A 100 -3.27 0.48 13.30
N GLN A 101 -4.21 0.61 14.24
CA GLN A 101 -3.90 0.68 15.65
C GLN A 101 -3.27 -0.63 16.17
N ALA A 102 -3.81 -1.79 15.81
CA ALA A 102 -3.30 -3.10 16.25
C ALA A 102 -1.83 -3.31 15.87
N PHE A 103 -1.43 -2.79 14.71
CA PHE A 103 -0.06 -2.87 14.22
C PHE A 103 0.75 -1.60 14.47
N SER A 104 0.22 -0.59 15.19
CA SER A 104 0.90 0.69 15.42
C SER A 104 1.37 1.38 14.13
N TYR A 105 0.59 1.24 13.06
CA TYR A 105 0.82 1.90 11.79
C TYR A 105 0.30 3.33 11.84
N GLN A 106 1.13 4.27 11.40
CA GLN A 106 0.78 5.69 11.25
C GLN A 106 1.14 6.10 9.82
N PRO A 107 0.17 6.40 8.96
CA PRO A 107 0.46 6.84 7.60
C PRO A 107 1.17 8.21 7.62
N ASP A 108 2.19 8.37 6.79
CA ASP A 108 2.92 9.63 6.59
C ASP A 108 2.25 10.54 5.53
N THR A 109 0.96 10.31 5.27
CA THR A 109 0.16 11.06 4.29
C THR A 109 -1.04 11.71 4.96
N LYS A 110 -1.56 12.77 4.32
CA LYS A 110 -2.78 13.47 4.75
C LYS A 110 -4.06 12.85 4.18
N GLU A 111 -3.92 11.78 3.40
CA GLU A 111 -5.06 11.05 2.86
C GLU A 111 -5.86 10.37 3.97
N THR A 112 -7.11 10.02 3.66
CA THR A 112 -7.99 9.33 4.62
C THR A 112 -7.59 7.87 4.79
N VAL A 113 -8.06 7.26 5.86
CA VAL A 113 -7.66 5.89 6.26
C VAL A 113 -7.99 4.81 5.22
N ASP A 114 -9.03 4.99 4.42
CA ASP A 114 -9.49 4.12 3.33
C ASP A 114 -9.01 4.58 1.94
N HIS A 115 -7.97 5.43 1.91
CA HIS A 115 -7.33 5.79 0.67
C HIS A 115 -6.37 4.68 0.26
N ILE A 116 -6.37 4.28 -1.02
CA ILE A 116 -5.54 3.16 -1.49
C ILE A 116 -4.04 3.35 -1.22
N SER A 117 -3.54 4.59 -1.24
CA SER A 117 -2.15 4.88 -0.85
C SER A 117 -1.85 4.56 0.62
N VAL A 118 -2.82 4.75 1.52
CA VAL A 118 -2.71 4.42 2.95
C VAL A 118 -2.78 2.90 3.12
N GLU A 119 -3.73 2.24 2.47
CA GLU A 119 -3.92 0.79 2.53
C GLU A 119 -2.72 0.00 1.99
N THR A 120 -2.21 0.37 0.82
CA THR A 120 -1.00 -0.25 0.24
C THR A 120 0.25 0.10 1.04
N GLY A 121 0.30 1.29 1.64
CA GLY A 121 1.34 1.67 2.59
C GLY A 121 1.33 0.80 3.86
N PHE A 122 0.15 0.40 4.31
CA PHE A 122 -0.01 -0.53 5.43
C PHE A 122 0.50 -1.93 5.08
N ILE A 123 0.21 -2.44 3.88
CA ILE A 123 0.76 -3.74 3.43
C ILE A 123 2.29 -3.71 3.37
N SER A 124 2.87 -2.63 2.84
CA SER A 124 4.32 -2.44 2.87
C SER A 124 4.89 -2.53 4.30
N TYR A 125 4.23 -1.85 5.23
CA TYR A 125 4.61 -1.87 6.65
C TYR A 125 4.49 -3.26 7.27
N LEU A 126 3.45 -4.03 6.94
CA LEU A 126 3.31 -5.41 7.40
C LEU A 126 4.40 -6.31 6.83
N SER A 127 4.75 -6.18 5.55
CA SER A 127 5.88 -6.94 4.97
C SER A 127 7.20 -6.64 5.67
N LEU A 128 7.45 -5.36 6.01
CA LEU A 128 8.64 -4.96 6.78
C LEU A 128 8.62 -5.52 8.20
N LYS A 129 7.46 -5.49 8.88
CA LYS A 129 7.29 -6.08 10.20
C LYS A 129 7.49 -7.60 10.21
N GLU A 130 7.00 -8.29 9.19
CA GLU A 130 7.20 -9.74 9.05
C GLU A 130 8.69 -10.05 8.86
N ALA A 131 9.39 -9.28 8.03
CA ALA A 131 10.84 -9.43 7.85
C ALA A 131 11.59 -9.22 9.17
N TYR A 132 11.23 -8.19 9.93
CA TYR A 132 11.82 -7.91 11.24
C TYR A 132 11.55 -9.02 12.26
N ALA A 133 10.30 -9.48 12.38
CA ALA A 133 9.94 -10.57 13.27
C ALA A 133 10.69 -11.87 12.92
N LEU A 134 10.84 -12.16 11.62
CA LEU A 134 11.59 -13.30 11.13
C LEU A 134 13.08 -13.21 11.51
N ALA A 135 13.69 -12.03 11.35
CA ALA A 135 15.09 -11.78 11.74
C ALA A 135 15.31 -11.89 13.26
N CYS A 136 14.28 -11.62 14.06
CA CYS A 136 14.28 -11.79 15.51
C CYS A 136 13.92 -13.22 15.97
N GLU A 137 13.69 -14.16 15.05
CA GLU A 137 13.22 -15.53 15.36
C GLU A 137 11.87 -15.55 16.13
N ALA A 138 11.06 -14.51 15.95
CA ALA A 138 9.76 -14.31 16.60
C ALA A 138 8.65 -14.96 15.74
N GLU A 139 8.49 -16.27 15.87
CA GLU A 139 7.62 -17.07 14.99
C GLU A 139 6.13 -16.67 15.09
N GLU A 140 5.64 -16.38 16.29
CA GLU A 140 4.24 -15.97 16.50
C GLU A 140 3.94 -14.64 15.80
N GLU A 141 4.79 -13.63 16.00
CA GLU A 141 4.66 -12.31 15.38
C GLU A 141 4.81 -12.38 13.85
N THR A 142 5.68 -13.27 13.36
CA THR A 142 5.83 -13.55 11.92
C THR A 142 4.52 -14.08 11.35
N GLN A 143 3.88 -15.06 12.02
CA GLN A 143 2.61 -15.64 11.58
C GLN A 143 1.46 -14.63 11.66
N ILE A 144 1.36 -13.87 12.76
CA ILE A 144 0.33 -12.83 12.94
C ILE A 144 0.42 -11.78 11.83
N THR A 145 1.62 -11.28 11.55
CA THR A 145 1.83 -10.24 10.55
C THR A 145 1.51 -10.76 9.14
N SER A 146 1.95 -11.98 8.82
CA SER A 146 1.68 -12.61 7.53
C SER A 146 0.18 -12.83 7.31
N GLN A 147 -0.52 -13.32 8.33
CA GLN A 147 -1.96 -13.55 8.28
C GLN A 147 -2.73 -12.24 8.13
N ALA A 148 -2.35 -11.20 8.88
CA ALA A 148 -2.99 -9.90 8.80
C ALA A 148 -2.82 -9.26 7.42
N ALA A 149 -1.63 -9.34 6.81
CA ALA A 149 -1.40 -8.83 5.47
C ALA A 149 -2.31 -9.52 4.44
N LYS A 150 -2.41 -10.86 4.51
CA LYS A 150 -3.29 -11.62 3.64
C LYS A 150 -4.77 -11.24 3.83
N GLN A 151 -5.24 -11.21 5.07
CA GLN A 151 -6.63 -10.87 5.38
C GLN A 151 -6.97 -9.45 4.91
N PHE A 152 -6.07 -8.49 5.13
CA PHE A 152 -6.27 -7.12 4.70
C PHE A 152 -6.34 -6.99 3.17
N ILE A 153 -5.48 -7.71 2.43
CA ILE A 153 -5.54 -7.75 0.97
C ILE A 153 -6.87 -8.34 0.49
N ASP A 154 -7.27 -9.47 1.06
CA ASP A 154 -8.48 -10.19 0.65
C ASP A 154 -9.77 -9.40 0.96
N GLN A 155 -9.79 -8.66 2.07
CA GLN A 155 -10.98 -7.97 2.57
C GLN A 155 -11.11 -6.52 2.10
N HIS A 156 -10.00 -5.80 1.93
CA HIS A 156 -10.01 -4.37 1.61
C HIS A 156 -9.47 -4.12 0.20
N LEU A 157 -8.18 -4.39 -0.03
CA LEU A 157 -7.54 -4.03 -1.31
C LEU A 157 -8.17 -4.73 -2.52
N SER A 158 -8.65 -5.97 -2.36
CA SER A 158 -9.31 -6.70 -3.45
C SER A 158 -10.59 -6.02 -3.94
N LEU A 159 -11.26 -5.23 -3.10
CA LEU A 159 -12.49 -4.49 -3.46
C LEU A 159 -12.20 -3.30 -4.38
N ILE A 160 -11.01 -2.71 -4.29
CA ILE A 160 -10.60 -1.53 -5.06
C ILE A 160 -9.69 -1.88 -6.24
N ALA A 161 -8.92 -2.97 -6.15
CA ALA A 161 -7.92 -3.33 -7.15
C ALA A 161 -8.50 -3.60 -8.55
N GLU A 162 -9.55 -4.40 -8.67
CA GLU A 162 -10.17 -4.71 -9.97
C GLU A 162 -10.87 -3.47 -10.59
N PRO A 163 -11.70 -2.71 -9.85
CA PRO A 163 -12.33 -1.50 -10.39
C PRO A 163 -11.35 -0.40 -10.83
N LEU A 164 -10.18 -0.28 -10.19
CA LEU A 164 -9.16 0.70 -10.59
C LEU A 164 -8.37 0.28 -11.83
N ALA A 165 -8.33 -1.02 -12.15
CA ALA A 165 -7.59 -1.55 -13.29
C ALA A 165 -8.42 -1.62 -14.59
N GLY A 166 -9.73 -1.39 -14.51
CA GLY A 166 -10.71 -1.54 -15.59
C GLY A 166 -10.93 -0.32 -16.47
#